data_AF-B1CBY4-F1
#
_entry.id   AF-B1CBY4-F1
#
_cell.length_a   1.000
_cell.length_b   1.000
_cell.length_c   1.000
_cell.angle_alpha   90.00
_cell.angle_beta   90.00
_cell.angle_gamma   90.00
#
_symmetry.space_group_name_H-M   'P 1'
#
loop_
_entity.id
_entity.type
_entity.pdbx_description
1 polymer ?
#
loop_
_entity_poly.entity_id
_entity_poly.type
_entity_poly.pdbx_seq_one_letter_code
_entity_poly.pdbx_strand_id
1 'polypeptide(L)'
;MKKKIISTVLTIICLMTFLWTPATVSANKSTQQKLNETQKQIKNKNSDLKSASNEADKLSKEIKSFDSKISKLNQNIEEQEDKRSKVEKSLSKAKEELEKAKKEKEKYKTVFDERMKVMYMYGDTGYLDIIFSSEGISDLLNNISNYKDLVTYDQNIINRLQKAENKISAETAKISANKKELDDLIKKLKTNKEDLDVLKAAKDRQLTDTNEDLRGVKEQLDILQKEADELNDKLYEENMKKQSNYSKGDPGTYGTGRKAILNVARAQIGNYGGQKFWSWYGFNYRVSWCACFVSWCANQAGYLRSGTIPKFSYVDNGANWFRSRGRWQGRNYTPRGGDIIFFDWDGNGVGNHVGIVESVSGGVVNTIEGNSSDACRRRSYSIGSWNIMGYGVPNY
;
A
#
# COMPACT_ATOMS: atom_id res chain seq x y z
N MET A 1 -9.78 17.85 23.42
CA MET A 1 -10.04 19.17 22.81
C MET A 1 -8.86 19.55 21.92
N LYS A 2 -9.01 19.44 20.59
CA LYS A 2 -8.16 20.01 19.50
C LYS A 2 -8.50 19.31 18.15
N LYS A 3 -9.78 19.36 17.75
CA LYS A 3 -10.26 18.87 16.45
C LYS A 3 -11.35 19.82 15.92
N LYS A 4 -11.02 21.03 15.47
CA LYS A 4 -11.96 21.95 14.76
C LYS A 4 -11.24 23.10 14.01
N ILE A 5 -10.18 22.86 13.23
CA ILE A 5 -9.54 23.98 12.49
C ILE A 5 -9.44 23.78 10.96
N ILE A 6 -9.60 22.58 10.40
CA ILE A 6 -9.37 22.38 8.94
C ILE A 6 -10.67 22.31 8.11
N SER A 7 -11.84 22.55 8.71
CA SER A 7 -13.14 22.45 8.01
C SER A 7 -13.75 23.81 7.60
N THR A 8 -13.05 24.94 7.76
CA THR A 8 -13.70 26.27 7.66
C THR A 8 -13.29 27.12 6.45
N VAL A 9 -12.49 26.61 5.51
CA VAL A 9 -12.01 27.44 4.38
C VAL A 9 -12.62 27.06 3.01
N LEU A 10 -13.42 26.01 2.90
CA LEU A 10 -13.90 25.49 1.61
C LEU A 10 -15.42 25.51 1.36
N THR A 11 -16.22 26.08 2.25
CA THR A 11 -17.70 26.07 2.17
C THR A 11 -18.35 27.45 2.05
N ILE A 12 -17.71 28.41 1.37
CA ILE A 12 -18.35 29.71 1.04
C ILE A 12 -18.02 30.14 -0.40
N ILE A 13 -18.16 29.30 -1.42
CA ILE A 13 -18.25 29.76 -2.84
C ILE A 13 -19.17 28.82 -3.65
N CYS A 14 -20.33 28.46 -3.11
CA CYS A 14 -21.37 27.77 -3.89
C CYS A 14 -22.75 28.05 -3.30
N LEU A 15 -23.36 29.18 -3.71
CA LEU A 15 -24.79 29.33 -4.02
C LEU A 15 -25.15 30.83 -4.20
N MET A 16 -25.50 31.17 -5.45
CA MET A 16 -26.47 32.19 -5.94
C MET A 16 -26.79 33.42 -5.06
N THR A 17 -26.81 34.64 -5.59
CA THR A 17 -27.90 35.11 -6.47
C THR A 17 -27.52 36.27 -7.39
N PHE A 18 -28.10 36.23 -8.59
CA PHE A 18 -28.36 37.34 -9.50
C PHE A 18 -29.03 38.52 -8.76
N LEU A 19 -28.42 39.72 -8.85
CA LEU A 19 -29.12 41.00 -8.80
C LEU A 19 -28.59 41.87 -9.93
N TRP A 20 -29.51 42.31 -10.78
CA TRP A 20 -29.27 43.13 -11.96
C TRP A 20 -29.45 44.61 -11.61
N THR A 21 -28.50 45.47 -12.02
CA THR A 21 -28.65 46.90 -12.44
C THR A 21 -27.26 47.54 -12.58
N PRO A 22 -27.13 48.70 -13.28
CA PRO A 22 -26.90 48.82 -14.71
C PRO A 22 -25.42 49.12 -15.06
N ALA A 23 -25.11 48.93 -16.34
CA ALA A 23 -23.85 49.17 -17.03
C ALA A 23 -22.88 50.19 -16.39
N THR A 24 -21.77 49.68 -15.86
CA THR A 24 -20.48 50.37 -15.93
C THR A 24 -19.49 49.41 -16.59
N VAL A 25 -18.92 49.88 -17.72
CA VAL A 25 -17.80 49.34 -18.50
C VAL A 25 -17.32 47.96 -18.06
N SER A 26 -17.81 46.91 -18.71
CA SER A 26 -17.12 45.61 -18.70
C SER A 26 -15.80 45.81 -19.42
N ALA A 27 -14.72 45.94 -18.65
CA ALA A 27 -13.37 45.77 -19.17
C ALA A 27 -13.26 44.33 -19.69
N ASN A 28 -13.49 44.13 -20.99
CA ASN A 28 -13.30 42.83 -21.61
C ASN A 28 -11.81 42.51 -21.54
N LYS A 29 -11.40 41.70 -20.55
CA LYS A 29 -10.00 41.32 -20.34
C LYS A 29 -9.43 40.72 -21.62
N SER A 30 -8.26 41.20 -22.04
CA SER A 30 -7.59 40.66 -23.21
C SER A 30 -7.23 39.18 -23.00
N THR A 31 -7.14 38.40 -24.08
CA THR A 31 -6.73 37.00 -24.04
C THR A 31 -5.41 36.80 -23.29
N GLN A 32 -4.48 37.76 -23.42
CA GLN A 32 -3.23 37.80 -22.66
C GLN A 32 -3.43 37.98 -21.14
N GLN A 33 -4.36 38.84 -20.72
CA GLN A 33 -4.67 39.04 -19.30
C GLN A 33 -5.29 37.78 -18.68
N LYS A 34 -6.21 37.12 -19.41
CA LYS A 34 -6.79 35.83 -18.98
C LYS A 34 -5.71 34.76 -18.85
N LEU A 35 -4.83 34.64 -19.84
CA LEU A 35 -3.71 33.69 -19.81
C LEU A 35 -2.78 33.94 -18.60
N ASN A 36 -2.46 35.20 -18.30
CA ASN A 36 -1.62 35.55 -17.15
C ASN A 36 -2.30 35.20 -15.81
N GLU A 37 -3.62 35.40 -15.70
CA GLU A 37 -4.40 35.01 -14.52
C GLU A 37 -4.45 33.48 -14.35
N THR A 38 -4.75 32.73 -15.42
CA THR A 38 -4.74 31.26 -15.41
C THR A 38 -3.34 30.73 -15.07
N GLN A 39 -2.26 31.32 -15.60
CA GLN A 39 -0.89 30.96 -15.23
C GLN A 39 -0.58 31.23 -13.74
N LYS A 40 -1.12 32.32 -13.16
CA LYS A 40 -0.99 32.60 -11.73
C LYS A 40 -1.76 31.55 -10.90
N GLN A 41 -2.95 31.15 -11.34
CA GLN A 41 -3.73 30.08 -10.72
C GLN A 41 -3.00 28.73 -10.80
N ILE A 42 -2.41 28.38 -11.95
CA ILE A 42 -1.56 27.19 -12.12
C ILE A 42 -0.37 27.22 -11.16
N LYS A 43 0.30 28.38 -11.00
CA LYS A 43 1.42 28.52 -10.06
C LYS A 43 0.98 28.27 -8.61
N ASN A 44 -0.15 28.85 -8.20
CA ASN A 44 -0.71 28.63 -6.87
C ASN A 44 -1.09 27.16 -6.68
N LYS A 45 -1.78 26.55 -7.65
CA LYS A 45 -2.16 25.13 -7.59
C LYS A 45 -0.98 24.17 -7.61
N ASN A 46 0.11 24.50 -8.28
CA ASN A 46 1.36 23.74 -8.17
C ASN A 46 1.97 23.83 -6.76
N SER A 47 1.85 24.99 -6.09
CA SER A 47 2.25 25.13 -4.69
C SER A 47 1.34 24.32 -3.76
N ASP A 48 0.04 24.31 -4.01
CA ASP A 48 -0.92 23.47 -3.29
C ASP A 48 -0.62 21.98 -3.50
N LEU A 49 -0.33 21.56 -4.73
CA LEU A 49 0.04 20.19 -5.08
C LEU A 49 1.32 19.76 -4.36
N LYS A 50 2.33 20.64 -4.28
CA LYS A 50 3.55 20.35 -3.54
C LYS A 50 3.28 20.19 -2.04
N SER A 51 2.43 21.05 -1.47
CA SER A 51 2.03 20.94 -0.06
C SER A 51 1.24 19.65 0.20
N ALA A 52 0.26 19.33 -0.65
CA ALA A 52 -0.53 18.10 -0.57
C ALA A 52 0.35 16.85 -0.75
N SER A 53 1.33 16.88 -1.66
CA SER A 53 2.30 15.79 -1.84
C SER A 53 3.16 15.58 -0.59
N ASN A 54 3.65 16.67 0.04
CA ASN A 54 4.40 16.57 1.28
C ASN A 54 3.55 16.02 2.44
N GLU A 55 2.26 16.38 2.49
CA GLU A 55 1.33 15.87 3.48
C GLU A 55 1.06 14.37 3.24
N ALA A 56 0.87 13.97 1.98
CA ALA A 56 0.75 12.56 1.59
C ALA A 56 2.00 11.74 1.95
N ASP A 57 3.21 12.30 1.84
CA ASP A 57 4.43 11.65 2.29
C ASP A 57 4.48 11.44 3.81
N LYS A 58 3.96 12.38 4.60
CA LYS A 58 3.83 12.21 6.06
C LYS A 58 2.78 11.15 6.39
N LEU A 59 1.61 11.21 5.76
CA LEU A 59 0.52 10.24 5.95
C LEU A 59 0.97 8.83 5.52
N SER A 60 1.79 8.72 4.48
CA SER A 60 2.44 7.46 4.07
C SER A 60 3.34 6.87 5.17
N LYS A 61 4.08 7.70 5.91
CA LYS A 61 4.86 7.24 7.08
C LYS A 61 3.94 6.78 8.22
N GLU A 62 2.82 7.46 8.45
CA GLU A 62 1.83 7.04 9.45
C GLU A 62 1.16 5.73 9.07
N ILE A 63 0.82 5.54 7.79
CA ILE A 63 0.30 4.26 7.24
C ILE A 63 1.30 3.13 7.47
N LYS A 64 2.60 3.35 7.22
CA LYS A 64 3.65 2.36 7.55
C LYS A 64 3.73 2.03 9.04
N SER A 65 3.48 3.01 9.90
CA SER A 65 3.38 2.80 11.35
C SER A 65 2.17 1.97 11.73
N PHE A 66 1.00 2.21 11.10
CA PHE A 66 -0.19 1.37 11.26
C PHE A 66 0.07 -0.07 10.80
N ASP A 67 0.71 -0.28 9.65
CA ASP A 67 1.08 -1.62 9.17
C ASP A 67 1.97 -2.37 10.17
N SER A 68 2.95 -1.67 10.74
CA SER A 68 3.83 -2.23 11.76
C SER A 68 3.07 -2.62 13.03
N LYS A 69 2.09 -1.80 13.46
CA LYS A 69 1.24 -2.09 14.62
C LYS A 69 0.29 -3.25 14.36
N ILE A 70 -0.35 -3.29 13.19
CA ILE A 70 -1.24 -4.38 12.75
C ILE A 70 -0.47 -5.71 12.71
N SER A 71 0.74 -5.71 12.14
CA SER A 71 1.59 -6.90 12.06
C SER A 71 1.93 -7.45 13.45
N LYS A 72 2.39 -6.58 14.37
CA LYS A 72 2.68 -6.97 15.76
C LYS A 72 1.45 -7.48 16.50
N LEU A 73 0.29 -6.84 16.30
CA LEU A 73 -0.95 -7.25 16.95
C LEU A 73 -1.44 -8.60 16.43
N ASN A 74 -1.33 -8.87 15.13
CA ASN A 74 -1.64 -10.18 14.55
C ASN A 74 -0.73 -11.27 15.11
N GLN A 75 0.58 -11.02 15.23
CA GLN A 75 1.50 -11.97 15.84
C GLN A 75 1.12 -12.26 17.30
N ASN A 76 0.78 -11.23 18.08
CA ASN A 76 0.32 -11.41 19.45
C ASN A 76 -0.99 -12.23 19.54
N ILE A 77 -1.91 -12.03 18.59
CA ILE A 77 -3.16 -12.82 18.50
C ILE A 77 -2.83 -14.29 18.22
N GLU A 78 -1.96 -14.57 17.25
CA GLU A 78 -1.55 -15.93 16.89
C GLU A 78 -0.89 -16.64 18.09
N GLU A 79 0.07 -15.99 18.74
CA GLU A 79 0.74 -16.53 19.94
C GLU A 79 -0.24 -16.80 21.10
N GLN A 80 -1.27 -15.95 21.25
CA GLN A 80 -2.30 -16.13 22.27
C GLN A 80 -3.29 -17.26 21.90
N GLU A 81 -3.65 -17.43 20.64
CA GLU A 81 -4.48 -18.54 20.18
C GLU A 81 -3.77 -19.89 20.35
N ASP A 82 -2.47 -19.94 20.07
CA ASP A 82 -1.63 -21.11 20.33
C ASP A 82 -1.58 -21.48 21.81
N LYS A 83 -1.40 -20.49 22.69
CA LYS A 83 -1.46 -20.68 24.14
C LYS A 83 -2.84 -21.18 24.56
N ARG A 84 -3.91 -20.59 24.02
CA ARG A 84 -5.30 -21.01 24.28
C ARG A 84 -5.49 -22.49 23.93
N SER A 85 -5.06 -22.91 22.74
CA SER A 85 -5.16 -24.31 22.30
C SER A 85 -4.39 -25.27 23.22
N LYS A 86 -3.19 -24.87 23.68
CA LYS A 86 -2.39 -25.67 24.62
C LYS A 86 -3.09 -25.81 25.98
N VAL A 87 -3.66 -24.73 26.51
CA VAL A 87 -4.39 -24.73 27.79
C VAL A 87 -5.68 -25.55 27.68
N GLU A 88 -6.43 -25.44 26.57
CA GLU A 88 -7.63 -26.27 26.30
C GLU A 88 -7.30 -27.77 26.29
N LYS A 89 -6.20 -28.17 25.64
CA LYS A 89 -5.72 -29.56 25.64
C LYS A 89 -5.34 -30.03 27.04
N SER A 90 -4.62 -29.21 27.81
CA SER A 90 -4.25 -29.52 29.20
C SER A 90 -5.47 -29.63 30.10
N LEU A 91 -6.49 -28.79 29.89
CA LEU A 91 -7.77 -28.85 30.61
C LEU A 91 -8.54 -30.13 30.30
N SER A 92 -8.57 -30.58 29.04
CA SER A 92 -9.19 -31.86 28.67
C SER A 92 -8.51 -33.03 29.38
N LYS A 93 -7.18 -33.10 29.30
CA LYS A 93 -6.39 -34.16 29.95
C LYS A 93 -6.60 -34.18 31.46
N ALA A 94 -6.60 -33.01 32.12
CA ALA A 94 -6.82 -32.93 33.57
C ALA A 94 -8.23 -33.43 33.97
N LYS A 95 -9.26 -33.13 33.16
CA LYS A 95 -10.61 -33.66 33.38
C LYS A 95 -10.67 -35.18 33.24
N GLU A 96 -10.02 -35.74 32.23
CA GLU A 96 -9.94 -37.19 32.03
C GLU A 96 -9.23 -37.89 33.20
N GLU A 97 -8.11 -37.34 33.66
CA GLU A 97 -7.35 -37.87 34.79
C GLU A 97 -8.10 -37.74 36.13
N LEU A 98 -8.87 -36.65 36.31
CA LEU A 98 -9.75 -36.47 37.46
C LEU A 98 -10.82 -37.57 37.50
N GLU A 99 -11.47 -37.87 36.37
CA GLU A 99 -12.49 -38.93 36.32
C GLU A 99 -11.91 -40.33 36.57
N LYS A 100 -10.70 -40.62 36.07
CA LYS A 100 -9.99 -41.86 36.41
C LYS A 100 -9.69 -41.94 37.92
N ALA A 101 -9.21 -40.86 38.52
CA ALA A 101 -8.89 -40.81 39.94
C ALA A 101 -10.14 -40.96 40.83
N LYS A 102 -11.27 -40.39 40.44
CA LYS A 102 -12.56 -40.59 41.12
C LYS A 102 -13.01 -42.04 41.09
N LYS A 103 -12.94 -42.70 39.93
CA LYS A 103 -13.26 -44.13 39.79
C LYS A 103 -12.33 -45.01 40.63
N GLU A 104 -11.03 -44.69 40.65
CA GLU A 104 -10.06 -45.41 41.49
C GLU A 104 -10.38 -45.23 42.98
N LYS A 105 -10.69 -44.00 43.41
CA LYS A 105 -11.12 -43.70 44.79
C LYS A 105 -12.36 -44.51 45.16
N GLU A 106 -13.39 -44.49 44.33
CA GLU A 106 -14.64 -45.22 44.57
C GLU A 106 -14.39 -46.73 44.72
N LYS A 107 -13.62 -47.32 43.80
CA LYS A 107 -13.24 -48.74 43.85
C LYS A 107 -12.58 -49.11 45.18
N TYR A 108 -11.54 -48.38 45.59
CA TYR A 108 -10.83 -48.71 46.84
C TYR A 108 -11.62 -48.31 48.09
N LYS A 109 -12.54 -47.35 47.99
CA LYS A 109 -13.41 -46.96 49.11
C LYS A 109 -14.39 -48.09 49.43
N THR A 110 -15.02 -48.68 48.41
CA THR A 110 -15.91 -49.84 48.62
C THR A 110 -15.19 -50.98 49.33
N VAL A 111 -13.98 -51.33 48.86
CA VAL A 111 -13.18 -52.40 49.50
C VAL A 111 -12.80 -52.02 50.93
N PHE A 112 -12.40 -50.78 51.17
CA PHE A 112 -12.07 -50.31 52.51
C PHE A 112 -13.28 -50.35 53.45
N ASP A 113 -14.46 -49.90 53.01
CA ASP A 113 -15.69 -49.92 53.80
C ASP A 113 -16.07 -51.37 54.21
N GLU A 114 -15.93 -52.32 53.28
CA GLU A 114 -16.14 -53.76 53.55
C GLU A 114 -15.14 -54.29 54.58
N ARG A 115 -13.84 -53.97 54.42
CA ARG A 115 -12.79 -54.37 55.36
C ARG A 115 -13.04 -53.81 56.77
N MET A 116 -13.42 -52.53 56.86
CA MET A 116 -13.74 -51.89 58.14
C MET A 116 -14.97 -52.51 58.81
N LYS A 117 -15.99 -52.88 58.03
CA LYS A 117 -17.19 -53.56 58.55
C LYS A 117 -16.85 -54.92 59.14
N VAL A 118 -16.00 -55.71 58.46
CA VAL A 118 -15.50 -56.99 58.98
C VAL A 118 -14.72 -56.76 60.28
N MET A 119 -13.77 -55.82 60.29
CA MET A 119 -12.99 -55.50 61.49
C MET A 119 -13.87 -55.11 62.69
N TYR A 120 -14.94 -54.34 62.45
CA TYR A 120 -15.90 -53.96 63.48
C TYR A 120 -16.76 -55.15 63.96
N MET A 121 -17.26 -56.00 63.06
CA MET A 121 -18.10 -57.15 63.40
C MET A 121 -17.35 -58.22 64.22
N TYR A 122 -16.04 -58.37 64.00
CA TYR A 122 -15.21 -59.38 64.66
C TYR A 122 -14.35 -58.84 65.83
N GLY A 123 -14.44 -57.54 66.17
CA GLY A 123 -14.09 -56.95 67.47
C GLY A 123 -12.62 -57.02 67.97
N ASP A 124 -12.42 -56.66 69.25
CA ASP A 124 -11.14 -56.58 70.00
C ASP A 124 -10.47 -57.95 70.26
N THR A 125 -11.13 -59.06 69.92
CA THR A 125 -10.55 -60.41 69.76
C THR A 125 -9.70 -60.55 68.49
N GLY A 126 -9.27 -59.41 67.92
CA GLY A 126 -8.60 -59.33 66.63
C GLY A 126 -7.29 -60.12 66.59
N TYR A 127 -6.73 -60.22 65.38
CA TYR A 127 -5.42 -60.78 64.95
C TYR A 127 -4.49 -61.46 65.96
N LEU A 128 -4.28 -60.86 67.14
CA LEU A 128 -3.61 -61.47 68.27
C LEU A 128 -4.27 -62.80 68.70
N ASP A 129 -5.60 -62.90 68.72
CA ASP A 129 -6.28 -64.13 69.14
C ASP A 129 -6.07 -65.29 68.15
N ILE A 130 -6.03 -64.98 66.84
CA ILE A 130 -5.71 -65.96 65.78
C ILE A 130 -4.25 -66.44 65.88
N ILE A 131 -3.33 -65.54 66.23
CA ILE A 131 -1.91 -65.89 66.45
C ILE A 131 -1.75 -66.71 67.74
N PHE A 132 -2.48 -66.38 68.81
CA PHE A 132 -2.37 -67.07 70.11
C PHE A 132 -3.20 -68.36 70.23
N SER A 133 -4.14 -68.63 69.31
CA SER A 133 -4.92 -69.87 69.24
C SER A 133 -4.29 -70.98 68.36
N SER A 134 -3.07 -70.76 67.85
CA SER A 134 -2.40 -71.72 66.95
C SER A 134 -2.00 -73.03 67.66
N GLU A 135 -2.23 -74.19 67.05
CA GLU A 135 -2.03 -75.52 67.66
C GLU A 135 -0.55 -76.00 67.71
N GLY A 136 0.39 -75.19 67.22
CA GLY A 136 1.84 -75.47 67.24
C GLY A 136 2.70 -74.48 66.45
N ILE A 137 4.03 -74.66 66.45
CA ILE A 137 5.00 -73.69 65.86
C ILE A 137 4.81 -73.51 64.33
N SER A 138 4.50 -74.58 63.59
CA SER A 138 4.28 -74.48 62.13
C SER A 138 3.01 -73.70 61.79
N ASP A 139 1.94 -73.91 62.57
CA ASP A 139 0.66 -73.23 62.40
C ASP A 139 0.79 -71.74 62.80
N LEU A 140 1.49 -71.47 63.91
CA LEU A 140 1.86 -70.13 64.33
C LEU A 140 2.63 -69.35 63.25
N LEU A 141 3.64 -69.96 62.61
CA LEU A 141 4.41 -69.30 61.56
C LEU A 141 3.57 -69.00 60.30
N ASN A 142 2.66 -69.91 59.92
CA ASN A 142 1.73 -69.70 58.82
C ASN A 142 0.73 -68.58 59.13
N ASN A 143 0.18 -68.57 60.34
CA ASN A 143 -0.75 -67.53 60.80
C ASN A 143 -0.08 -66.15 60.88
N ILE A 144 1.19 -66.07 61.31
CA ILE A 144 1.99 -64.84 61.27
C ILE A 144 2.23 -64.36 59.82
N SER A 145 2.55 -65.27 58.90
CA SER A 145 2.77 -64.92 57.49
C SER A 145 1.49 -64.41 56.83
N ASN A 146 0.39 -65.15 56.97
CA ASN A 146 -0.93 -64.78 56.46
C ASN A 146 -1.40 -63.42 57.03
N TYR A 147 -1.10 -63.18 58.31
CA TYR A 147 -1.39 -61.91 58.96
C TYR A 147 -0.59 -60.75 58.36
N LYS A 148 0.72 -60.93 58.16
CA LYS A 148 1.58 -59.93 57.54
C LYS A 148 1.10 -59.56 56.13
N ASP A 149 0.67 -60.55 55.35
CA ASP A 149 0.11 -60.32 54.01
C ASP A 149 -1.19 -59.52 54.06
N LEU A 150 -2.06 -59.81 55.04
CA LEU A 150 -3.32 -59.10 55.25
C LEU A 150 -3.12 -57.64 55.71
N VAL A 151 -2.21 -57.38 56.65
CA VAL A 151 -1.85 -56.02 57.06
C VAL A 151 -1.25 -55.25 55.88
N THR A 152 -0.39 -55.89 55.10
CA THR A 152 0.18 -55.28 53.89
C THR A 152 -0.90 -54.94 52.87
N TYR A 153 -1.90 -55.81 52.71
CA TYR A 153 -3.05 -55.58 51.84
C TYR A 153 -3.89 -54.38 52.29
N ASP A 154 -4.22 -54.28 53.58
CA ASP A 154 -4.98 -53.15 54.14
C ASP A 154 -4.22 -51.82 54.02
N GLN A 155 -2.93 -51.83 54.34
CA GLN A 155 -2.05 -50.67 54.12
C GLN A 155 -2.03 -50.25 52.65
N ASN A 156 -2.01 -51.21 51.72
CA ASN A 156 -2.07 -50.92 50.29
C ASN A 156 -3.40 -50.27 49.89
N ILE A 157 -4.54 -50.68 50.45
CA ILE A 157 -5.84 -50.03 50.19
C ILE A 157 -5.82 -48.57 50.66
N ILE A 158 -5.37 -48.32 51.89
CA ILE A 158 -5.28 -46.97 52.46
C ILE A 158 -4.34 -46.10 51.61
N ASN A 159 -3.17 -46.64 51.25
CA ASN A 159 -2.21 -45.96 50.39
C ASN A 159 -2.79 -45.62 49.00
N ARG A 160 -3.62 -46.50 48.43
CA ARG A 160 -4.31 -46.26 47.15
C ARG A 160 -5.38 -45.19 47.27
N LEU A 161 -6.17 -45.21 48.34
CA LEU A 161 -7.15 -44.18 48.65
C LEU A 161 -6.49 -42.81 48.80
N GLN A 162 -5.42 -42.71 49.61
CA GLN A 162 -4.68 -41.48 49.82
C GLN A 162 -4.07 -40.96 48.51
N LYS A 163 -3.49 -41.84 47.68
CA LYS A 163 -2.98 -41.48 46.34
C LYS A 163 -4.08 -40.95 45.43
N ALA A 164 -5.26 -41.60 45.42
CA ALA A 164 -6.40 -41.17 44.62
C ALA A 164 -6.94 -39.80 45.09
N GLU A 165 -7.04 -39.57 46.40
CA GLU A 165 -7.43 -38.26 46.97
C GLU A 165 -6.45 -37.15 46.64
N ASN A 166 -5.15 -37.40 46.78
CA ASN A 166 -4.10 -36.45 46.41
C ASN A 166 -4.17 -36.12 44.91
N LYS A 167 -4.40 -37.13 44.06
CA LYS A 167 -4.56 -36.93 42.60
C LYS A 167 -5.82 -36.12 42.27
N ILE A 168 -6.96 -36.40 42.92
CA ILE A 168 -8.19 -35.61 42.76
C ILE A 168 -7.96 -34.14 43.14
N SER A 169 -7.30 -33.89 44.28
CA SER A 169 -6.97 -32.53 44.73
C SER A 169 -6.07 -31.81 43.72
N ALA A 170 -5.01 -32.47 43.26
CA ALA A 170 -4.08 -31.92 42.27
C ALA A 170 -4.74 -31.61 40.91
N GLU A 171 -5.54 -32.53 40.37
CA GLU A 171 -6.22 -32.32 39.09
C GLU A 171 -7.34 -31.27 39.20
N THR A 172 -8.03 -31.19 40.34
CA THR A 172 -9.01 -30.12 40.60
C THR A 172 -8.34 -28.75 40.63
N ALA A 173 -7.18 -28.62 41.27
CA ALA A 173 -6.39 -27.40 41.29
C ALA A 173 -5.93 -27.00 39.88
N LYS A 174 -5.42 -27.96 39.08
CA LYS A 174 -5.04 -27.73 37.67
C LYS A 174 -6.21 -27.28 36.82
N ILE A 175 -7.38 -27.90 36.96
CA ILE A 175 -8.59 -27.51 36.23
C ILE A 175 -8.99 -26.07 36.57
N SER A 176 -8.96 -25.70 37.85
CA SER A 176 -9.27 -24.34 38.30
C SER A 176 -8.30 -23.31 37.71
N ALA A 177 -6.99 -23.60 37.76
CA ALA A 177 -5.95 -22.75 37.18
C ALA A 177 -6.10 -22.60 35.66
N ASN A 178 -6.26 -23.71 34.94
CA ASN A 178 -6.42 -23.71 33.48
C ASN A 178 -7.69 -22.96 33.03
N LYS A 179 -8.80 -23.08 33.77
CA LYS A 179 -10.03 -22.31 33.49
C LYS A 179 -9.79 -20.82 33.63
N LYS A 180 -9.15 -20.39 34.72
CA LYS A 180 -8.82 -18.98 34.94
C LYS A 180 -7.91 -18.43 33.83
N GLU A 181 -6.87 -19.16 33.48
CA GLU A 181 -5.97 -18.78 32.39
C GLU A 181 -6.69 -18.70 31.04
N LEU A 182 -7.58 -19.67 30.75
CA LEU A 182 -8.38 -19.68 29.54
C LEU A 182 -9.32 -18.45 29.44
N ASP A 183 -10.00 -18.10 30.54
CA ASP A 183 -10.87 -16.93 30.59
C ASP A 183 -10.09 -15.62 30.35
N ASP A 184 -8.89 -15.50 30.93
CA ASP A 184 -8.02 -14.35 30.74
C ASP A 184 -7.50 -14.26 29.28
N LEU A 185 -7.15 -15.39 28.67
CA LEU A 185 -6.75 -15.45 27.26
C LEU A 185 -7.90 -15.07 26.33
N ILE A 186 -9.12 -15.56 26.57
CA ILE A 186 -10.30 -15.22 25.77
C ILE A 186 -10.60 -13.72 25.84
N LYS A 187 -10.52 -13.11 27.03
CA LYS A 187 -10.70 -11.66 27.20
C LYS A 187 -9.67 -10.86 26.43
N LYS A 188 -8.38 -11.23 26.56
CA LYS A 188 -7.29 -10.56 25.83
C LYS A 188 -7.43 -10.69 24.32
N LEU A 189 -7.75 -11.88 23.82
CA LEU A 189 -7.99 -12.11 22.39
C LEU A 189 -9.14 -11.27 21.86
N LYS A 190 -10.23 -11.14 22.63
CA LYS A 190 -11.36 -10.28 22.26
C LYS A 190 -10.91 -8.83 22.10
N THR A 191 -10.25 -8.26 23.12
CA THR A 191 -9.74 -6.88 23.06
C THR A 191 -8.76 -6.67 21.91
N ASN A 192 -7.83 -7.59 21.70
CA ASN A 192 -6.86 -7.51 20.60
C ASN A 192 -7.53 -7.54 19.22
N LYS A 193 -8.60 -8.33 19.03
CA LYS A 193 -9.36 -8.37 17.77
C LYS A 193 -10.13 -7.07 17.55
N GLU A 194 -10.75 -6.51 18.59
CA GLU A 194 -11.42 -5.20 18.52
C GLU A 194 -10.43 -4.07 18.17
N ASP A 195 -9.26 -4.04 18.82
CA ASP A 195 -8.20 -3.05 18.54
C ASP A 195 -7.67 -3.18 17.10
N LEU A 196 -7.55 -4.41 16.59
CA LEU A 196 -7.13 -4.68 15.22
C LEU A 196 -8.11 -4.09 14.21
N ASP A 197 -9.41 -4.28 14.42
CA ASP A 197 -10.46 -3.77 13.54
C ASP A 197 -10.48 -2.23 13.56
N VAL A 198 -10.30 -1.62 14.73
CA VAL A 198 -10.18 -0.16 14.88
C VAL A 198 -8.96 0.36 14.12
N LEU A 199 -7.80 -0.30 14.22
CA LEU A 199 -6.58 0.11 13.52
C LEU A 199 -6.71 -0.02 12.00
N LYS A 200 -7.33 -1.10 11.50
CA LYS A 200 -7.61 -1.27 10.06
C LYS A 200 -8.54 -0.17 9.54
N ALA A 201 -9.65 0.09 10.23
CA ALA A 201 -10.59 1.14 9.85
C ALA A 201 -9.95 2.54 9.88
N ALA A 202 -9.07 2.82 10.85
CA ALA A 202 -8.32 4.07 10.91
C ALA A 202 -7.37 4.22 9.71
N LYS A 203 -6.63 3.15 9.38
CA LYS A 203 -5.73 3.11 8.21
C LYS A 203 -6.49 3.35 6.90
N ASP A 204 -7.63 2.67 6.71
CA ASP A 204 -8.42 2.76 5.47
C ASP A 204 -9.02 4.16 5.27
N ARG A 205 -9.49 4.81 6.34
CA ARG A 205 -9.94 6.21 6.29
C ARG A 205 -8.82 7.13 5.86
N GLN A 206 -7.65 7.02 6.49
CA GLN A 206 -6.50 7.87 6.19
C GLN A 206 -6.00 7.69 4.76
N LEU A 207 -6.08 6.47 4.22
CA LEU A 207 -5.73 6.15 2.83
C LEU A 207 -6.73 6.77 1.85
N THR A 208 -8.03 6.74 2.17
CA THR A 208 -9.09 7.36 1.37
C THR A 208 -8.92 8.87 1.32
N ASP A 209 -8.82 9.53 2.48
CA ASP A 209 -8.66 10.98 2.59
C ASP A 209 -7.43 11.47 1.80
N THR A 210 -6.29 10.78 1.93
CA THR A 210 -5.05 11.13 1.21
C THR A 210 -5.21 11.03 -0.31
N ASN A 211 -5.90 9.99 -0.80
CA ASN A 211 -6.10 9.76 -2.23
C ASN A 211 -7.10 10.75 -2.84
N GLU A 212 -8.15 11.13 -2.11
CA GLU A 212 -9.15 12.10 -2.57
C GLU A 212 -8.55 13.50 -2.69
N ASP A 213 -7.82 13.97 -1.66
CA ASP A 213 -7.17 15.28 -1.66
C ASP A 213 -6.19 15.42 -2.84
N LEU A 214 -5.38 14.38 -3.07
CA LEU A 214 -4.35 14.40 -4.11
C LEU A 214 -4.94 14.30 -5.52
N ARG A 215 -6.06 13.57 -5.69
CA ARG A 215 -6.80 13.49 -6.95
C ARG A 215 -7.46 14.83 -7.29
N GLY A 216 -8.14 15.45 -6.32
CA GLY A 216 -8.85 16.72 -6.53
C GLY A 216 -7.92 17.86 -6.96
N VAL A 217 -6.74 17.98 -6.33
CA VAL A 217 -5.75 19.01 -6.71
C VAL A 217 -5.19 18.75 -8.10
N LYS A 218 -4.90 17.50 -8.47
CA LYS A 218 -4.41 17.14 -9.82
C LYS A 218 -5.44 17.41 -10.90
N GLU A 219 -6.71 17.10 -10.66
CA GLU A 219 -7.80 17.30 -11.61
C GLU A 219 -8.06 18.79 -11.87
N GLN A 220 -8.04 19.62 -10.83
CA GLN A 220 -8.10 21.09 -10.99
C GLN A 220 -6.92 21.63 -11.80
N LEU A 221 -5.73 21.06 -11.62
CA LEU A 221 -4.53 21.46 -12.33
C LEU A 221 -4.61 21.10 -13.82
N ASP A 222 -5.14 19.92 -14.17
CA ASP A 222 -5.40 19.51 -15.55
C ASP A 222 -6.40 20.44 -16.25
N ILE A 223 -7.50 20.81 -15.57
CA ILE A 223 -8.49 21.76 -16.10
C ILE A 223 -7.85 23.12 -16.38
N LEU A 224 -7.11 23.67 -15.42
CA LEU A 224 -6.44 24.96 -15.58
C LEU A 224 -5.37 24.91 -16.68
N GLN A 225 -4.68 23.78 -16.84
CA GLN A 225 -3.69 23.59 -17.88
C GLN A 225 -4.34 23.54 -19.27
N LYS A 226 -5.47 22.84 -19.42
CA LYS A 226 -6.27 22.85 -20.66
C LYS A 226 -6.77 24.24 -21.00
N GLU A 227 -7.29 24.98 -20.00
CA GLU A 227 -7.75 26.35 -20.21
C GLU A 227 -6.60 27.27 -20.65
N ALA A 228 -5.42 27.12 -20.04
CA ALA A 228 -4.23 27.86 -20.46
C ALA A 228 -3.80 27.52 -21.90
N ASP A 229 -3.87 26.24 -22.30
CA ASP A 229 -3.56 25.80 -23.66
C ASP A 229 -4.55 26.40 -24.68
N GLU A 230 -5.86 26.37 -24.39
CA GLU A 230 -6.89 26.99 -25.24
C GLU A 230 -6.73 28.51 -25.37
N LEU A 231 -6.40 29.19 -24.27
CA LEU A 231 -6.13 30.62 -24.28
C LEU A 231 -4.86 30.95 -25.09
N ASN A 232 -3.86 30.08 -25.04
CA ASN A 232 -2.63 30.22 -25.81
C ASN A 232 -2.87 30.00 -27.32
N ASP A 233 -3.72 29.05 -27.68
CA ASP A 233 -4.15 28.82 -29.08
C ASP A 233 -4.93 30.03 -29.61
N LYS A 234 -5.86 30.58 -28.84
CA LYS A 234 -6.57 31.83 -29.20
C LYS A 234 -5.63 33.02 -29.35
N LEU A 235 -4.67 33.16 -28.44
CA LEU A 235 -3.64 34.20 -28.52
C LEU A 235 -2.78 34.02 -29.79
N TYR A 236 -2.44 32.78 -30.14
CA TYR A 236 -1.74 32.46 -31.37
C TYR A 236 -2.56 32.82 -32.61
N GLU A 237 -3.84 32.50 -32.67
CA GLU A 237 -4.73 32.91 -33.76
C GLU A 237 -4.84 34.43 -33.88
N GLU A 238 -5.03 35.13 -32.76
CA GLU A 238 -5.06 36.61 -32.72
C GLU A 238 -3.73 37.21 -33.21
N ASN A 239 -2.61 36.64 -32.78
CA ASN A 239 -1.29 37.07 -33.20
C ASN A 239 -1.04 36.73 -34.67
N MET A 240 -1.44 35.56 -35.16
CA MET A 240 -1.33 35.17 -36.58
C MET A 240 -2.16 36.08 -37.49
N LYS A 241 -3.36 36.49 -37.05
CA LYS A 241 -4.15 37.52 -37.76
C LYS A 241 -3.39 38.85 -37.84
N LYS A 242 -2.71 39.25 -36.76
CA LYS A 242 -1.82 40.44 -36.72
C LYS A 242 -0.50 40.26 -37.50
N GLN A 243 0.01 39.03 -37.60
CA GLN A 243 1.31 38.64 -38.16
C GLN A 243 1.23 38.21 -39.64
N SER A 244 0.01 38.15 -40.21
CA SER A 244 -0.23 38.06 -41.66
C SER A 244 0.49 39.15 -42.49
N ASN A 245 1.08 40.14 -41.81
CA ASN A 245 1.94 41.18 -42.38
C ASN A 245 3.47 40.97 -42.25
N TYR A 246 4.00 39.83 -41.76
CA TYR A 246 5.48 39.63 -41.70
C TYR A 246 5.97 38.17 -41.94
N SER A 247 6.75 38.05 -43.03
CA SER A 247 7.77 37.07 -43.50
C SER A 247 7.68 35.55 -43.25
N LYS A 248 7.84 34.82 -44.36
CA LYS A 248 7.88 33.36 -44.54
C LYS A 248 9.14 32.73 -43.92
N GLY A 249 8.97 31.69 -43.09
CA GLY A 249 10.03 30.73 -42.81
C GLY A 249 10.18 29.75 -43.98
N ASP A 250 11.38 29.68 -44.55
CA ASP A 250 11.73 28.87 -45.72
C ASP A 250 11.97 27.39 -45.33
N PRO A 251 11.21 26.42 -45.88
CA PRO A 251 11.45 24.99 -45.69
C PRO A 251 12.79 24.48 -46.25
N GLY A 252 13.53 25.30 -47.01
CA GLY A 252 14.67 24.87 -47.82
C GLY A 252 15.96 24.48 -47.09
N THR A 253 16.15 24.87 -45.82
CA THR A 253 17.51 24.80 -45.22
C THR A 253 17.85 23.45 -44.55
N TYR A 254 16.87 22.64 -44.14
CA TYR A 254 17.11 21.41 -43.34
C TYR A 254 16.78 20.08 -44.05
N GLY A 255 16.32 20.12 -45.32
CA GLY A 255 15.95 18.96 -46.12
C GLY A 255 14.47 18.59 -46.02
N THR A 256 14.06 17.43 -46.54
CA THR A 256 12.67 16.97 -46.59
C THR A 256 12.43 15.68 -45.79
N GLY A 257 11.17 15.45 -45.39
CA GLY A 257 10.72 14.28 -44.65
C GLY A 257 11.46 14.04 -43.33
N ARG A 258 11.64 12.79 -42.93
CA ARG A 258 12.31 12.39 -41.67
C ARG A 258 13.63 13.13 -41.40
N LYS A 259 14.40 13.40 -42.45
CA LYS A 259 15.72 14.05 -42.35
C LYS A 259 15.64 15.49 -41.84
N ALA A 260 14.56 16.22 -42.15
CA ALA A 260 14.44 17.63 -41.78
C ALA A 260 14.46 17.83 -40.26
N ILE A 261 13.59 17.11 -39.52
CA ILE A 261 13.54 17.24 -38.06
C ILE A 261 14.84 16.71 -37.41
N LEU A 262 15.45 15.68 -37.98
CA LEU A 262 16.70 15.12 -37.49
C LEU A 262 17.85 16.11 -37.62
N ASN A 263 17.95 16.81 -38.75
CA ASN A 263 18.98 17.82 -38.98
C ASN A 263 18.81 19.00 -38.03
N VAL A 264 17.57 19.45 -37.81
CA VAL A 264 17.28 20.48 -36.81
C VAL A 264 17.69 20.03 -35.41
N ALA A 265 17.29 18.83 -35.00
CA ALA A 265 17.60 18.29 -33.67
C ALA A 265 19.12 18.12 -33.45
N ARG A 266 19.84 17.59 -34.45
CA ARG A 266 21.31 17.44 -34.40
C ARG A 266 22.02 18.77 -34.21
N ALA A 267 21.55 19.82 -34.89
CA ALA A 267 22.10 21.16 -34.77
C ALA A 267 21.93 21.78 -33.38
N GLN A 268 21.09 21.19 -32.50
CA GLN A 268 20.91 21.66 -31.13
C GLN A 268 21.76 20.92 -30.10
N ILE A 269 22.44 19.82 -30.47
CA ILE A 269 23.26 19.05 -29.51
C ILE A 269 24.31 19.97 -28.86
N GLY A 270 24.37 19.94 -27.53
CA GLY A 270 25.23 20.82 -26.74
C GLY A 270 24.58 22.13 -26.29
N ASN A 271 23.34 22.43 -26.68
CA ASN A 271 22.60 23.57 -26.13
C ASN A 271 22.17 23.30 -24.67
N TYR A 272 22.49 24.22 -23.75
CA TYR A 272 22.23 24.11 -22.30
C TYR A 272 21.14 25.09 -21.82
N GLY A 273 20.43 24.73 -20.76
CA GLY A 273 19.47 25.60 -20.04
C GLY A 273 18.11 25.79 -20.73
N GLY A 274 18.03 25.49 -22.03
CA GLY A 274 16.79 25.35 -22.77
C GLY A 274 15.99 26.63 -23.02
N GLN A 275 16.52 27.81 -22.63
CA GLN A 275 15.83 29.10 -22.77
C GLN A 275 15.26 29.32 -24.15
N LYS A 276 16.08 29.06 -25.16
CA LYS A 276 15.69 29.10 -26.57
C LYS A 276 14.37 28.37 -26.86
N PHE A 277 14.16 27.20 -26.25
CA PHE A 277 13.02 26.34 -26.57
C PHE A 277 11.79 26.71 -25.76
N TRP A 278 11.92 26.90 -24.45
CA TRP A 278 10.77 27.24 -23.62
C TRP A 278 10.30 28.69 -23.82
N SER A 279 11.20 29.64 -24.12
CA SER A 279 10.80 31.01 -24.44
C SER A 279 10.13 31.11 -25.81
N TRP A 280 10.66 30.43 -26.83
CA TRP A 280 10.00 30.31 -28.14
C TRP A 280 8.61 29.68 -28.03
N TYR A 281 8.46 28.69 -27.14
CA TYR A 281 7.16 28.05 -26.94
C TYR A 281 6.11 29.04 -26.39
N GLY A 282 6.56 30.00 -25.57
CA GLY A 282 5.75 31.05 -24.97
C GLY A 282 5.92 31.19 -23.44
N PHE A 283 6.85 30.46 -22.82
CA PHE A 283 7.07 30.53 -21.38
C PHE A 283 8.02 31.68 -21.00
N ASN A 284 7.63 32.47 -19.99
CA ASN A 284 8.44 33.57 -19.45
C ASN A 284 9.32 33.16 -18.26
N TYR A 285 9.34 31.87 -17.92
CA TYR A 285 10.13 31.29 -16.83
C TYR A 285 10.58 29.88 -17.21
N ARG A 286 11.61 29.37 -16.52
CA ARG A 286 12.15 28.03 -16.78
C ARG A 286 11.12 26.96 -16.45
N VAL A 287 10.83 26.11 -17.42
CA VAL A 287 10.00 24.91 -17.30
C VAL A 287 10.79 23.67 -17.74
N SER A 288 10.28 22.47 -17.46
CA SER A 288 10.75 21.27 -18.14
C SER A 288 10.52 21.42 -19.64
N TRP A 289 11.59 21.30 -20.44
CA TRP A 289 11.59 21.80 -21.82
C TRP A 289 11.81 20.73 -22.89
N CYS A 290 11.72 19.44 -22.55
CA CYS A 290 11.86 18.33 -23.50
C CYS A 290 10.81 18.40 -24.63
N ALA A 291 9.54 18.60 -24.28
CA ALA A 291 8.45 18.74 -25.25
C ALA A 291 8.54 20.06 -26.04
N CYS A 292 8.94 21.15 -25.38
CA CYS A 292 9.23 22.42 -26.05
C CYS A 292 10.32 22.26 -27.12
N PHE A 293 11.36 21.48 -26.82
CA PHE A 293 12.43 21.15 -27.78
C PHE A 293 11.90 20.38 -29.00
N VAL A 294 11.07 19.35 -28.80
CA VAL A 294 10.47 18.59 -29.91
C VAL A 294 9.58 19.50 -30.77
N SER A 295 8.73 20.32 -30.14
CA SER A 295 7.88 21.30 -30.83
C SER A 295 8.69 22.33 -31.60
N TRP A 296 9.80 22.82 -31.02
CA TRP A 296 10.70 23.76 -31.69
C TRP A 296 11.33 23.11 -32.91
N CYS A 297 11.81 21.86 -32.78
CA CYS A 297 12.39 21.12 -33.90
C CYS A 297 11.38 20.89 -35.02
N ALA A 298 10.14 20.51 -34.67
CA ALA A 298 9.04 20.38 -35.61
C ALA A 298 8.71 21.70 -36.31
N ASN A 299 8.75 22.83 -35.60
CA ASN A 299 8.49 24.14 -36.19
C ASN A 299 9.55 24.52 -37.24
N GLN A 300 10.83 24.39 -36.89
CA GLN A 300 11.92 24.72 -37.83
C GLN A 300 11.91 23.80 -39.05
N ALA A 301 11.42 22.56 -38.91
CA ALA A 301 11.26 21.62 -40.01
C ALA A 301 9.93 21.78 -40.77
N GLY A 302 9.10 22.78 -40.43
CA GLY A 302 7.81 23.04 -41.10
C GLY A 302 6.65 22.11 -40.68
N TYR A 303 6.88 21.20 -39.73
CA TYR A 303 5.93 20.13 -39.38
C TYR A 303 4.78 20.53 -38.46
N LEU A 304 4.89 21.69 -37.79
CA LEU A 304 3.74 22.28 -37.14
C LEU A 304 2.74 22.79 -38.18
N ARG A 305 3.25 23.50 -39.20
CA ARG A 305 2.42 24.08 -40.27
C ARG A 305 1.76 23.01 -41.14
N SER A 306 2.46 21.93 -41.46
CA SER A 306 1.89 20.82 -42.23
C SER A 306 0.95 19.93 -41.40
N GLY A 307 0.88 20.12 -40.08
CA GLY A 307 0.12 19.23 -39.18
C GLY A 307 0.72 17.83 -39.02
N THR A 308 1.98 17.63 -39.45
CA THR A 308 2.68 16.34 -39.35
C THR A 308 3.00 15.97 -37.89
N ILE A 309 3.34 16.97 -37.07
CA ILE A 309 3.64 16.87 -35.63
C ILE A 309 2.91 18.02 -34.91
N PRO A 310 2.29 17.80 -33.74
CA PRO A 310 1.63 18.85 -32.97
C PRO A 310 2.62 19.80 -32.30
N LYS A 311 2.15 21.00 -31.93
CA LYS A 311 2.82 21.83 -30.93
C LYS A 311 2.37 21.36 -29.55
N PHE A 312 3.30 20.99 -28.67
CA PHE A 312 3.03 20.54 -27.31
C PHE A 312 4.20 20.83 -26.35
N SER A 313 3.89 21.20 -25.11
CA SER A 313 4.83 21.39 -24.00
C SER A 313 4.65 20.37 -22.88
N TYR A 314 3.52 19.65 -22.90
CA TYR A 314 3.23 18.55 -21.99
C TYR A 314 3.33 17.22 -22.73
N VAL A 315 4.07 16.26 -22.16
CA VAL A 315 4.45 15.01 -22.82
C VAL A 315 3.22 14.20 -23.24
N ASP A 316 2.24 14.06 -22.36
CA ASP A 316 1.01 13.32 -22.64
C ASP A 316 0.15 13.94 -23.74
N ASN A 317 0.17 15.28 -23.90
CA ASN A 317 -0.54 15.94 -25.00
C ASN A 317 0.02 15.47 -26.35
N GLY A 318 1.35 15.39 -26.47
CA GLY A 318 2.01 14.84 -27.66
C GLY A 318 1.63 13.37 -27.89
N ALA A 319 1.71 12.54 -26.85
CA ALA A 319 1.40 11.12 -26.94
C ALA A 319 -0.07 10.88 -27.35
N ASN A 320 -1.00 11.57 -26.71
CA ASN A 320 -2.44 11.47 -26.96
C ASN A 320 -2.81 11.99 -28.37
N TRP A 321 -2.10 12.98 -28.89
CA TRP A 321 -2.28 13.44 -30.27
C TRP A 321 -1.96 12.34 -31.29
N PHE A 322 -0.88 11.57 -31.08
CA PHE A 322 -0.54 10.43 -31.94
C PHE A 322 -1.50 9.26 -31.75
N ARG A 323 -1.92 8.96 -30.51
CA ARG A 323 -2.91 7.91 -30.21
C ARG A 323 -4.24 8.16 -30.90
N SER A 324 -4.78 9.38 -30.79
CA SER A 324 -6.05 9.77 -31.41
C SER A 324 -6.05 9.73 -32.95
N ARG A 325 -4.86 9.64 -33.58
CA ARG A 325 -4.69 9.55 -35.04
C ARG A 325 -4.28 8.17 -35.52
N GLY A 326 -4.33 7.15 -34.66
CA GLY A 326 -3.88 5.79 -35.00
C GLY A 326 -2.38 5.71 -35.35
N ARG A 327 -1.60 6.68 -34.86
CA ARG A 327 -0.17 6.85 -35.19
C ARG A 327 0.72 6.64 -33.98
N TRP A 328 0.22 5.87 -33.02
CA TRP A 328 0.93 5.45 -31.82
C TRP A 328 1.40 4.00 -31.96
N GLN A 329 2.62 3.74 -31.52
CA GLN A 329 3.20 2.40 -31.46
C GLN A 329 3.69 2.11 -30.04
N GLY A 330 3.53 0.86 -29.60
CA GLY A 330 3.99 0.42 -28.27
C GLY A 330 5.51 0.29 -28.19
N ARG A 331 6.04 0.09 -26.98
CA ARG A 331 7.49 0.02 -26.70
C ARG A 331 8.28 -1.06 -27.46
N ASN A 332 7.62 -2.11 -27.94
CA ASN A 332 8.25 -3.20 -28.69
C ASN A 332 8.39 -2.92 -30.20
N TYR A 333 7.78 -1.83 -30.69
CA TYR A 333 7.95 -1.40 -32.06
C TYR A 333 9.41 -1.01 -32.31
N THR A 334 9.94 -1.36 -33.50
CA THR A 334 11.26 -0.92 -33.95
C THR A 334 11.12 0.44 -34.62
N PRO A 335 11.50 1.55 -33.96
CA PRO A 335 11.25 2.89 -34.49
C PRO A 335 12.19 3.24 -35.64
N ARG A 336 11.81 4.28 -36.38
CA ARG A 336 12.61 4.86 -37.46
C ARG A 336 13.05 6.26 -37.09
N GLY A 337 14.17 6.71 -37.65
CA GLY A 337 14.64 8.08 -37.48
C GLY A 337 13.54 9.10 -37.80
N GLY A 338 13.31 10.06 -36.90
CA GLY A 338 12.21 11.03 -36.95
C GLY A 338 10.97 10.64 -36.13
N ASP A 339 10.80 9.37 -35.74
CA ASP A 339 9.73 9.00 -34.81
C ASP A 339 9.94 9.73 -33.46
N ILE A 340 8.84 10.06 -32.77
CA ILE A 340 8.88 10.75 -31.48
C ILE A 340 8.79 9.69 -30.39
N ILE A 341 9.80 9.59 -29.52
CA ILE A 341 9.85 8.61 -28.43
C ILE A 341 9.35 9.27 -27.13
N PHE A 342 8.54 8.53 -26.38
CA PHE A 342 7.97 8.98 -25.11
C PHE A 342 8.34 8.01 -23.99
N PHE A 343 8.57 8.53 -22.79
CA PHE A 343 9.02 7.77 -21.63
C PHE A 343 8.07 7.89 -20.45
N ASP A 344 7.95 6.78 -19.71
CA ASP A 344 7.27 6.63 -18.43
C ASP A 344 8.24 5.86 -17.52
N TRP A 345 8.99 6.59 -16.71
CA TRP A 345 10.08 6.09 -15.85
C TRP A 345 9.58 5.58 -14.50
N ASP A 346 8.38 5.96 -14.09
CA ASP A 346 7.81 5.56 -12.80
C ASP A 346 6.66 4.54 -12.96
N GLY A 347 6.25 4.26 -14.21
CA GLY A 347 5.26 3.25 -14.56
C GLY A 347 3.83 3.64 -14.18
N ASN A 348 3.57 4.92 -13.94
CA ASN A 348 2.26 5.41 -13.50
C ASN A 348 1.30 5.71 -14.66
N GLY A 349 1.73 5.51 -15.91
CA GLY A 349 0.94 5.78 -17.11
C GLY A 349 0.95 7.24 -17.58
N VAL A 350 1.75 8.11 -16.95
CA VAL A 350 1.92 9.54 -17.28
C VAL A 350 3.31 9.75 -17.88
N GLY A 351 3.40 10.44 -19.02
CA GLY A 351 4.66 10.67 -19.70
C GLY A 351 5.60 11.60 -18.92
N ASN A 352 6.80 11.13 -18.56
CA ASN A 352 7.81 11.94 -17.89
C ASN A 352 8.76 12.66 -18.87
N HIS A 353 9.01 12.07 -20.04
CA HIS A 353 9.99 12.61 -20.99
C HIS A 353 9.64 12.30 -22.45
N VAL A 354 10.23 13.08 -23.37
CA VAL A 354 10.04 12.93 -24.82
C VAL A 354 11.32 13.29 -25.56
N GLY A 355 11.57 12.60 -26.68
CA GLY A 355 12.72 12.83 -27.55
C GLY A 355 12.42 12.55 -29.02
N ILE A 356 13.42 12.72 -29.87
CA ILE A 356 13.35 12.41 -31.30
C ILE A 356 14.26 11.21 -31.56
N VAL A 357 13.73 10.13 -32.15
CA VAL A 357 14.52 8.97 -32.54
C VAL A 357 15.48 9.38 -33.65
N GLU A 358 16.79 9.18 -33.46
CA GLU A 358 17.82 9.48 -34.45
C GLU A 358 18.09 8.27 -35.35
N SER A 359 18.25 7.09 -34.75
CA SER A 359 18.53 5.83 -35.45
C SER A 359 18.23 4.62 -34.57
N VAL A 360 18.22 3.44 -35.17
CA VAL A 360 18.19 2.15 -34.46
C VAL A 360 19.32 1.29 -34.98
N SER A 361 20.10 0.71 -34.08
CA SER A 361 21.18 -0.24 -34.40
C SER A 361 21.30 -1.31 -33.33
N GLY A 362 21.39 -2.59 -33.73
CA GLY A 362 21.59 -3.69 -32.78
C GLY A 362 20.53 -3.82 -31.68
N GLY A 363 19.27 -3.48 -31.98
CA GLY A 363 18.19 -3.49 -30.98
C GLY A 363 18.20 -2.29 -30.00
N VAL A 364 19.08 -1.32 -30.24
CA VAL A 364 19.19 -0.09 -29.44
C VAL A 364 18.64 1.09 -30.24
N VAL A 365 17.74 1.86 -29.61
CA VAL A 365 17.22 3.13 -30.11
C VAL A 365 18.11 4.25 -29.65
N ASN A 366 18.70 4.98 -30.61
CA ASN A 366 19.47 6.20 -30.35
C ASN A 366 18.57 7.41 -30.57
N THR A 367 18.60 8.37 -29.64
CA THR A 367 17.69 9.52 -29.61
C THR A 367 18.46 10.83 -29.48
N ILE A 368 17.82 11.93 -29.87
CA ILE A 368 18.24 13.29 -29.54
C ILE A 368 17.16 13.89 -28.64
N GLU A 369 17.55 14.27 -27.43
CA GLU A 369 16.64 14.68 -26.36
C GLU A 369 17.04 16.06 -25.83
N GLY A 370 16.05 16.95 -25.71
CA GLY A 370 16.16 18.19 -24.96
C GLY A 370 15.83 17.97 -23.49
N ASN A 371 16.32 18.84 -22.62
CA ASN A 371 16.16 18.76 -21.16
C ASN A 371 16.68 17.44 -20.57
N SER A 372 17.66 16.81 -21.21
CA SER A 372 18.34 15.65 -20.68
C SER A 372 19.55 16.16 -19.91
N SER A 373 19.48 16.08 -18.57
CA SER A 373 20.37 16.78 -17.62
C SER A 373 20.63 18.24 -18.04
N ASP A 374 19.55 18.98 -18.29
CA ASP A 374 19.53 20.39 -18.70
C ASP A 374 20.29 20.73 -20.01
N ALA A 375 20.45 19.74 -20.90
CA ALA A 375 21.07 19.94 -22.21
C ALA A 375 20.35 19.17 -23.34
N CYS A 376 20.62 19.57 -24.58
CA CYS A 376 20.33 18.77 -25.76
C CYS A 376 21.45 17.74 -25.96
N ARG A 377 21.15 16.45 -25.84
CA ARG A 377 22.17 15.38 -25.95
C ARG A 377 21.63 14.12 -26.59
N ARG A 378 22.55 13.24 -26.96
CA ARG A 378 22.22 11.88 -27.39
C ARG A 378 21.99 10.97 -26.19
N ARG A 379 21.02 10.07 -26.33
CA ARG A 379 20.74 8.98 -25.39
C ARG A 379 20.47 7.70 -26.17
N SER A 380 20.55 6.57 -25.48
CA SER A 380 20.36 5.25 -26.07
C SER A 380 19.59 4.36 -25.11
N TYR A 381 18.63 3.60 -25.66
CA TYR A 381 17.76 2.72 -24.89
C TYR A 381 17.52 1.43 -25.67
N SER A 382 17.48 0.29 -24.99
CA SER A 382 17.05 -0.96 -25.62
C SER A 382 15.59 -0.87 -26.06
N ILE A 383 15.28 -1.38 -27.26
CA ILE A 383 13.88 -1.57 -27.69
C ILE A 383 13.15 -2.42 -26.65
N GLY A 384 11.89 -2.09 -26.37
CA GLY A 384 11.09 -2.80 -25.37
C GLY A 384 11.44 -2.47 -23.92
N SER A 385 12.40 -1.56 -23.66
CA SER A 385 12.71 -1.11 -22.30
C SER A 385 11.45 -0.64 -21.58
N TRP A 386 11.31 -1.03 -20.32
CA TRP A 386 10.13 -0.74 -19.51
C TRP A 386 9.89 0.78 -19.35
N ASN A 387 10.97 1.56 -19.37
CA ASN A 387 10.97 3.03 -19.32
C ASN A 387 10.35 3.70 -20.56
N ILE A 388 10.20 2.97 -21.66
CA ILE A 388 9.64 3.49 -22.91
C ILE A 388 8.11 3.33 -22.82
N MET A 389 7.41 4.46 -22.86
CA MET A 389 5.95 4.48 -22.93
C MET A 389 5.48 4.07 -24.34
N GLY A 390 6.17 4.55 -25.37
CA GLY A 390 5.91 4.21 -26.76
C GLY A 390 6.42 5.27 -27.73
N TYR A 391 5.91 5.23 -28.96
CA TYR A 391 6.36 6.05 -30.06
C TYR A 391 5.19 6.69 -30.80
N GLY A 392 5.30 8.00 -31.06
CA GLY A 392 4.51 8.68 -32.07
C GLY A 392 5.18 8.56 -33.43
N VAL A 393 4.42 8.19 -34.47
CA VAL A 393 4.93 8.00 -35.83
C VAL A 393 4.46 9.15 -36.73
N PRO A 394 5.33 10.13 -37.05
CA PRO A 394 5.00 11.20 -37.97
C PRO A 394 4.72 10.71 -39.41
N ASN A 395 3.72 11.28 -40.09
CA ASN A 395 3.43 11.06 -41.50
C ASN A 395 4.03 12.23 -42.28
N TYR A 396 5.31 12.05 -42.61
CA TYR A 396 6.19 13.07 -43.18
C TYR A 396 5.87 13.45 -44.61
#